data_AF-A0A5E6NMS1-F1
#
_entry.id   AF-A0A5E6NMS1-F1
#
_cell.length_a   1.000
_cell.length_b   1.000
_cell.length_c   1.000
_cell.angle_alpha   90.00
_cell.angle_beta   90.00
_cell.angle_gamma   90.00
#
_symmetry.space_group_name_H-M   'P 1'
#
loop_
_entity.id
_entity.type
_entity.pdbx_description
1 polymer ?
#
loop_
_entity_poly.entity_id
_entity_poly.type
_entity_poly.pdbx_seq_one_letter_code
_entity_poly.pdbx_strand_id
1 'polypeptide(L)'
;MWGRLNKAMNVFKRRHNKEALNALARQHNLAQKTLSEFVGRVIERKIFDGEKLTDLFAPLGLGWKERGKKETQLMQDLSPLLRKMVKNGDIAGLEVYDE
;
A
#
# COMPACT_ATOMS: atom_id res chain seq x y z
N MET A 1 -12.15 -31.58 -0.05
CA MET A 1 -10.70 -31.32 -0.05
C MET A 1 -10.39 -30.07 -0.87
N TRP A 2 -10.43 -28.88 -0.24
CA TRP A 2 -10.16 -27.58 -0.90
C TRP A 2 -9.23 -26.70 -0.05
N GLY A 3 -8.37 -27.31 0.79
CA GLY A 3 -7.55 -26.61 1.79
C GLY A 3 -6.06 -26.48 1.43
N ARG A 4 -5.54 -27.28 0.49
CA ARG A 4 -4.09 -27.34 0.22
C ARG A 4 -3.62 -26.42 -0.91
N LEU A 5 -4.46 -26.14 -1.90
CA LEU A 5 -4.13 -25.22 -3.02
C LEU A 5 -4.17 -23.73 -2.63
N ASN A 6 -5.08 -23.33 -1.74
CA ASN A 6 -5.17 -21.94 -1.30
C ASN A 6 -3.95 -21.47 -0.49
N LYS A 7 -3.32 -22.36 0.28
CA LYS A 7 -2.20 -22.00 1.17
C LYS A 7 -0.94 -21.64 0.38
N ALA A 8 -0.58 -22.43 -0.64
CA ALA A 8 0.59 -22.17 -1.48
C ALA A 8 0.41 -20.92 -2.36
N MET A 9 -0.76 -20.75 -2.97
CA MET A 9 -1.08 -19.55 -3.74
C MET A 9 -1.06 -18.28 -2.86
N ASN A 10 -1.55 -18.36 -1.61
CA ASN A 10 -1.50 -17.23 -0.67
C ASN A 10 -0.07 -16.93 -0.18
N VAL A 11 0.83 -17.92 -0.10
CA VAL A 11 2.25 -17.68 0.23
C VAL A 11 2.99 -17.03 -0.94
N PHE A 12 2.75 -17.49 -2.17
CA PHE A 12 3.35 -16.88 -3.37
C PHE A 12 2.89 -15.43 -3.57
N LYS A 13 1.58 -15.16 -3.45
CA LYS A 13 1.02 -13.81 -3.51
C LYS A 13 1.58 -12.91 -2.41
N ARG A 14 1.74 -13.43 -1.18
CA ARG A 14 2.36 -12.67 -0.08
C ARG A 14 3.84 -12.35 -0.34
N ARG A 15 4.62 -13.28 -0.89
CA ARG A 15 6.03 -13.03 -1.22
C ARG A 15 6.16 -11.97 -2.32
N HIS A 16 5.40 -12.11 -3.40
CA HIS A 16 5.41 -11.15 -4.50
C HIS A 16 4.97 -9.75 -4.05
N ASN A 17 3.91 -9.66 -3.24
CA ASN A 17 3.46 -8.39 -2.67
C ASN A 17 4.53 -7.77 -1.76
N LYS A 18 5.23 -8.59 -0.95
CA LYS A 18 6.32 -8.11 -0.09
C LYS A 18 7.49 -7.55 -0.89
N GLU A 19 7.89 -8.21 -1.97
CA GLU A 19 8.94 -7.72 -2.87
C GLU A 19 8.56 -6.39 -3.55
N ALA A 20 7.31 -6.30 -4.05
CA ALA A 20 6.79 -5.07 -4.64
C ALA A 20 6.74 -3.92 -3.63
N LEU A 21 6.26 -4.16 -2.40
CA LEU A 21 6.26 -3.14 -1.34
C LEU A 21 7.67 -2.73 -0.92
N ASN A 22 8.63 -3.65 -0.91
CA ASN A 22 10.03 -3.32 -0.64
C ASN A 22 10.64 -2.46 -1.73
N ALA A 23 10.31 -2.72 -3.00
CA ALA A 23 10.75 -1.89 -4.12
C ALA A 23 10.17 -0.47 -4.03
N LEU A 24 8.87 -0.34 -3.74
CA LEU A 24 8.23 0.96 -3.54
C LEU A 24 8.81 1.73 -2.35
N ALA A 25 9.01 1.06 -1.21
CA ALA A 25 9.62 1.70 -0.05
C ALA A 25 10.99 2.31 -0.40
N ARG A 26 11.81 1.58 -1.17
CA ARG A 26 13.12 2.10 -1.63
C ARG A 26 12.97 3.26 -2.62
N GLN A 27 12.11 3.13 -3.62
CA GLN A 27 11.87 4.17 -4.63
C GLN A 27 11.40 5.49 -3.99
N HIS A 28 10.61 5.41 -2.92
CA HIS A 28 10.00 6.56 -2.25
C HIS A 28 10.76 7.02 -0.99
N ASN A 29 11.91 6.42 -0.66
CA ASN A 29 12.68 6.67 0.56
C ASN A 29 11.87 6.49 1.85
N LEU A 30 10.99 5.48 1.87
CA LEU A 30 10.17 5.12 3.03
C LEU A 30 10.75 3.92 3.76
N ALA A 31 10.52 3.88 5.07
CA ALA A 31 10.80 2.68 5.85
C ALA A 31 9.87 1.53 5.41
N GLN A 32 10.46 0.40 5.00
CA GLN A 32 9.71 -0.79 4.54
C GLN A 32 8.67 -1.27 5.55
N LYS A 33 9.02 -1.24 6.85
CA LYS A 33 8.13 -1.64 7.93
C LYS A 33 6.90 -0.72 7.99
N THR A 34 7.11 0.59 7.97
CA THR A 34 6.02 1.58 8.06
C THR A 34 5.08 1.48 6.86
N LEU A 35 5.61 1.34 5.64
CA LEU A 35 4.79 1.14 4.44
C LEU A 35 4.01 -0.18 4.51
N SER A 36 4.64 -1.26 4.98
CA SER A 36 3.97 -2.57 5.12
C SER A 36 2.84 -2.53 6.17
N GLU A 37 3.04 -1.83 7.29
CA GLU A 37 2.02 -1.66 8.33
C GLU A 37 0.84 -0.81 7.84
N PHE A 38 1.12 0.28 7.11
CA PHE A 38 0.09 1.09 6.46
C PHE A 38 -0.75 0.24 5.50
N VAL A 39 -0.11 -0.46 4.57
CA VAL A 39 -0.80 -1.34 3.62
C VAL A 39 -1.58 -2.44 4.33
N GLY A 40 -0.99 -3.05 5.37
CA GLY A 40 -1.65 -4.07 6.18
C GLY A 40 -2.97 -3.58 6.77
N ARG A 41 -2.98 -2.38 7.36
CA ARG A 41 -4.20 -1.76 7.92
C ARG A 41 -5.25 -1.46 6.86
N VAL A 42 -4.83 -0.93 5.71
CA VAL A 42 -5.73 -0.63 4.58
C VAL A 42 -6.42 -1.91 4.09
N ILE A 43 -5.66 -2.99 3.89
CA ILE A 43 -6.21 -4.27 3.42
C ILE A 43 -7.09 -4.95 4.47
N GLU A 44 -6.69 -4.90 5.75
CA GLU A 44 -7.46 -5.49 6.85
C GLU A 44 -8.83 -4.82 7.01
N ARG A 45 -8.85 -3.48 6.96
CA ARG A 45 -10.07 -2.69 7.18
C ARG A 45 -10.86 -2.42 5.91
N LYS A 46 -10.24 -2.58 4.74
CA LYS A 46 -10.74 -2.09 3.43
C LYS A 46 -11.09 -0.60 3.45
N ILE A 47 -10.31 0.18 4.19
CA ILE A 47 -10.46 1.63 4.34
C ILE A 47 -9.09 2.26 4.12
N PHE A 48 -9.01 3.17 3.15
CA PHE A 48 -7.86 4.02 2.92
C PHE A 48 -7.97 5.26 3.80
N ASP A 49 -6.88 5.56 4.51
CA ASP A 49 -6.80 6.68 5.45
C ASP A 49 -5.71 7.65 4.97
N GLY A 50 -6.14 8.80 4.46
CA GLY A 50 -5.26 9.84 3.93
C GLY A 50 -4.37 10.48 4.99
N GLU A 51 -4.80 10.53 6.26
CA GLU A 51 -3.95 11.03 7.35
C GLU A 51 -2.79 10.06 7.59
N LYS A 52 -3.06 8.74 7.53
CA LYS A 52 -2.02 7.71 7.67
C LYS A 52 -1.06 7.70 6.49
N LEU A 53 -1.51 8.09 5.30
CA LEU A 53 -0.61 8.34 4.16
C LEU A 53 0.34 9.50 4.48
N THR A 54 -0.18 10.61 5.01
CA THR A 54 0.65 11.75 5.42
C THR A 54 1.66 11.39 6.51
N ASP A 55 1.27 10.54 7.47
CA ASP A 55 2.16 10.04 8.53
C ASP A 55 3.38 9.28 7.97
N LEU A 56 3.27 8.62 6.82
CA LEU A 56 4.40 7.90 6.19
C LEU A 56 5.57 8.84 5.88
N PHE A 57 5.26 10.08 5.50
CA PHE A 57 6.24 11.07 5.04
C PHE A 57 6.68 12.04 6.15
N ALA A 58 6.01 12.04 7.30
CA ALA A 58 6.36 12.92 8.43
C ALA A 58 7.85 12.85 8.84
N PRO A 59 8.50 11.66 8.91
CA PRO A 59 9.92 11.57 9.28
C PRO A 59 10.88 12.20 8.27
N LEU A 60 10.44 12.44 7.02
CA LEU A 60 11.29 13.06 5.99
C LEU A 60 11.39 14.59 6.14
N GLY A 61 10.61 15.19 7.05
CA GLY A 61 10.69 16.64 7.34
C GLY A 61 10.28 17.54 6.17
N LEU A 62 9.53 17.00 5.20
CA LEU A 62 9.16 17.72 3.98
C LEU A 62 8.12 18.82 4.25
N GLY A 63 8.26 19.94 3.55
CA GLY A 63 7.23 20.98 3.48
C GLY A 63 5.97 20.48 2.76
N TRP A 64 4.82 21.11 3.02
CA TRP A 64 3.51 20.64 2.55
C TRP A 64 3.41 20.40 1.04
N LYS A 65 3.99 21.28 0.21
CA LYS A 65 4.00 21.12 -1.26
C LYS A 65 4.80 19.91 -1.72
N GLU A 66 5.98 19.72 -1.14
CA GLU A 66 6.85 18.61 -1.50
C GLU A 66 6.28 17.28 -1.01
N ARG A 67 5.71 17.27 0.20
CA ARG A 67 4.99 16.13 0.75
C ARG A 67 3.83 15.70 -0.16
N GLY A 68 2.97 16.63 -0.57
CA GLY A 68 1.85 16.32 -1.46
C GLY A 68 2.31 15.68 -2.78
N LYS A 69 3.41 16.16 -3.37
CA LYS A 69 3.99 15.52 -4.58
C LYS A 69 4.45 14.09 -4.32
N LYS A 70 5.12 13.85 -3.19
CA LYS A 70 5.57 12.50 -2.80
C LYS A 70 4.41 11.56 -2.51
N GLU A 71 3.38 12.05 -1.84
CA GLU A 71 2.13 11.31 -1.58
C GLU A 71 1.45 10.90 -2.89
N THR A 72 1.26 11.83 -3.83
CA THR A 72 0.68 11.53 -5.16
C THR A 72 1.53 10.51 -5.91
N GLN A 73 2.85 10.68 -5.95
CA GLN A 73 3.75 9.75 -6.65
C GLN A 73 3.68 8.35 -6.04
N LEU A 74 3.63 8.23 -4.71
CA LEU A 74 3.45 6.95 -4.04
C LEU A 74 2.11 6.31 -4.41
N MET A 75 1.02 7.09 -4.39
CA MET A 75 -0.31 6.56 -4.64
C MET A 75 -0.53 6.11 -6.08
N GLN A 76 0.09 6.76 -7.07
CA GLN A 76 0.13 6.28 -8.45
C GLN A 76 0.69 4.85 -8.55
N ASP A 77 1.73 4.56 -7.79
CA ASP A 77 2.34 3.23 -7.78
C ASP A 77 1.60 2.23 -6.87
N LEU A 78 1.07 2.72 -5.74
CA LEU A 78 0.53 1.88 -4.66
C LEU A 78 -0.96 1.52 -4.85
N SER A 79 -1.79 2.43 -5.38
CA SER A 79 -3.22 2.20 -5.59
C SER A 79 -3.51 0.94 -6.44
N PRO A 80 -2.83 0.72 -7.59
CA PRO A 80 -3.03 -0.51 -8.38
C PRO A 80 -2.63 -1.78 -7.62
N LEU A 81 -1.60 -1.71 -6.77
CA LEU A 81 -1.21 -2.85 -5.94
C LEU A 81 -2.26 -3.15 -4.87
N LEU A 82 -2.75 -2.14 -4.16
CA LEU A 82 -3.78 -2.30 -3.13
C LEU A 82 -5.02 -3.00 -3.70
N ARG A 83 -5.48 -2.58 -4.88
CA ARG A 83 -6.62 -3.20 -5.59
C ARG A 83 -6.35 -4.66 -5.96
N LYS A 84 -5.15 -4.98 -6.46
CA LYS A 84 -4.76 -6.38 -6.74
C LYS A 84 -4.70 -7.26 -5.49
N MET A 85 -4.43 -6.68 -4.31
CA MET A 85 -4.38 -7.42 -3.05
C MET A 85 -5.78 -7.77 -2.52
N VAL A 86 -6.79 -6.94 -2.79
CA VAL A 86 -8.18 -7.20 -2.41
C VAL A 86 -8.88 -7.97 -3.53
N LYS A 87 -8.94 -9.30 -3.41
CA LYS A 87 -9.50 -10.18 -4.45
C LYS A 87 -10.97 -9.88 -4.81
N ASN A 88 -11.77 -9.39 -3.85
CA ASN A 88 -13.19 -9.06 -4.02
C ASN A 88 -13.55 -7.88 -3.10
N GLY A 89 -14.02 -6.80 -3.71
CA GLY A 89 -14.50 -5.58 -3.05
C GLY A 89 -13.52 -4.42 -3.12
N ASP A 90 -14.05 -3.23 -2.87
CA ASP A 90 -13.33 -1.97 -2.96
C ASP A 90 -12.69 -1.59 -1.63
N ILE A 91 -11.77 -0.62 -1.68
CA ILE A 91 -11.20 0.04 -0.52
C ILE A 91 -11.84 1.42 -0.46
N ALA A 92 -12.65 1.67 0.58
CA ALA A 92 -13.30 2.98 0.76
C ALA A 92 -12.23 4.08 0.96
N GLY A 93 -12.40 5.23 0.32
CA GLY A 93 -11.45 6.34 0.35
C GLY A 93 -10.32 6.23 -0.67
N LEU A 94 -10.19 5.12 -1.41
CA LEU A 94 -9.18 4.95 -2.45
C LEU A 94 -9.65 5.49 -3.82
N GLU A 95 -10.94 5.79 -3.98
CA GLU A 95 -11.56 6.32 -5.19
C GLU A 95 -10.97 7.66 -5.65
N VAL A 96 -10.36 8.43 -4.75
CA VAL A 96 -9.68 9.69 -5.10
C VAL A 96 -8.41 9.48 -5.94
N TYR A 97 -7.98 8.22 -6.08
CA TYR A 97 -6.85 7.79 -6.92
C TYR A 97 -7.27 6.82 -8.02
N ASP A 98 -8.56 6.79 -8.35
CA ASP A 98 -9.06 6.23 -9.61
C ASP A 98 -8.96 7.33 -10.68
N GLU A 99 -8.02 7.17 -11.61
CA GLU A 99 -7.94 7.95 -12.86
C GLU A 99 -8.75 7.26 -13.97
#